data_AF-A0A9N9VAC7-F1
#
_entry.id   AF-A0A9N9VAC7-F1
#
_cell.length_a   1.000
_cell.length_b   1.000
_cell.length_c   1.000
_cell.angle_alpha   90.00
_cell.angle_beta   90.00
_cell.angle_gamma   90.00
#
_symmetry.space_group_name_H-M   'P 1'
#
loop_
_entity.id
_entity.type
_entity.pdbx_description
1 polymer ?
#
loop_
_entity_poly.entity_id
_entity_poly.type
_entity_poly.pdbx_seq_one_letter_code
_entity_poly.pdbx_strand_id
1 'polypeptide(L)'
;MSTISRAVIEDHRELEQFYNEVVSNGGNADHQQRYGNQFVWELARHSVGEELVLYPAMERHLGAKGKEMADHDRKEHHEVKEMLKVFQGMRATDSNYVDKLKSIWGPLSKHIKEEEDGDLPALESKLDEGQGDTTQQTAWLRSSSKSPAASAERGESTRYTQVTPATQHDILSKQRLNRPIAPHLGAYKIEQTFLGSSAWMRITGCTLTGAIYVFFASYLVAPVFGVGFNSSALVAAFALLSPAAQGAIKLSLAFPFTFHFFNGIKQLFYDAGKGFGKRTMMRAEIGVWASSIVASILIAFGL
;
A
#
# COMPACT_ATOMS: atom_id res chain seq x y z
N MET A 1 -20.01 29.04 -10.96
CA MET A 1 -19.78 27.89 -10.05
C MET A 1 -18.78 26.96 -10.74
N SER A 2 -18.01 26.21 -9.97
CA SER A 2 -17.03 25.25 -10.49
C SER A 2 -17.77 23.94 -10.78
N THR A 3 -17.57 23.26 -11.91
CA THR A 3 -18.23 21.97 -12.22
C THR A 3 -17.25 20.79 -12.06
N ILE A 4 -17.73 19.54 -12.08
CA ILE A 4 -16.86 18.35 -12.07
C ILE A 4 -15.95 18.33 -13.30
N SER A 5 -16.48 18.65 -14.48
CA SER A 5 -15.72 18.72 -15.73
C SER A 5 -14.53 19.68 -15.61
N ARG A 6 -14.74 20.85 -14.99
CA ARG A 6 -13.66 21.82 -14.76
C ARG A 6 -12.53 21.24 -13.91
N ALA A 7 -12.85 20.45 -12.88
CA ALA A 7 -11.84 19.87 -12.00
C ALA A 7 -11.04 18.75 -12.68
N VAL A 8 -11.70 17.92 -13.50
CA VAL A 8 -11.04 16.88 -14.31
C VAL A 8 -10.12 17.51 -15.35
N ILE A 9 -10.60 18.53 -16.07
CA ILE A 9 -9.81 19.28 -17.06
C ILE A 9 -8.59 19.96 -16.42
N GLU A 10 -8.74 20.49 -15.20
CA GLU A 10 -7.62 21.09 -14.46
C GLU A 10 -6.52 20.05 -14.19
N ASP A 11 -6.90 18.84 -13.76
CA ASP A 11 -5.95 17.71 -13.59
C ASP A 11 -5.28 17.33 -14.93
N HIS A 12 -6.03 17.30 -16.05
CA HIS A 12 -5.47 17.04 -17.38
C HIS A 12 -4.40 18.05 -17.78
N ARG A 13 -4.65 19.34 -17.54
CA ARG A 13 -3.69 20.41 -17.87
C ARG A 13 -2.44 20.32 -16.99
N GLU A 14 -2.57 19.92 -15.72
CA GLU A 14 -1.42 19.64 -14.85
C GLU A 14 -0.60 18.44 -15.37
N LEU A 15 -1.25 17.35 -15.78
CA LEU A 15 -0.58 16.18 -16.36
C LEU A 15 0.22 16.54 -17.61
N GLU A 16 -0.38 17.33 -18.51
CA GLU A 16 0.28 17.84 -19.71
C GLU A 16 1.49 18.72 -19.36
N GLN A 17 1.34 19.60 -18.36
CA GLN A 17 2.46 20.41 -17.89
C GLN A 17 3.63 19.55 -17.40
N PHE A 18 3.38 18.56 -16.54
CA PHE A 18 4.45 17.69 -16.03
C PHE A 18 5.10 16.85 -17.12
N TYR A 19 4.31 16.35 -18.07
CA TYR A 19 4.85 15.69 -19.25
C TYR A 19 5.81 16.62 -20.03
N ASN A 20 5.38 17.85 -20.32
CA ASN A 20 6.17 18.84 -21.04
C ASN A 20 7.45 19.23 -20.29
N GLU A 21 7.40 19.32 -18.96
CA GLU A 21 8.59 19.57 -18.12
C GLU A 21 9.64 18.47 -18.24
N VAL A 22 9.24 17.20 -18.38
CA VAL A 22 10.20 16.10 -18.59
C VAL A 22 10.76 16.11 -20.00
N VAL A 23 9.92 16.30 -21.01
CA VAL A 23 10.32 16.19 -22.43
C VAL A 23 11.16 17.39 -22.88
N SER A 24 10.87 18.59 -22.37
CA SER A 24 11.52 19.83 -22.81
C SER A 24 12.86 20.11 -22.13
N ASN A 25 13.12 19.48 -20.97
CA ASN A 25 14.32 19.73 -20.17
C ASN A 25 15.37 18.60 -20.29
N GLY A 26 15.68 18.22 -21.53
CA GLY A 26 16.73 17.24 -21.82
C GLY A 26 18.09 17.66 -21.25
N GLY A 27 18.84 16.70 -20.70
CA GLY A 27 20.16 16.95 -20.10
C GLY A 27 20.15 17.36 -18.62
N ASN A 28 18.97 17.56 -18.02
CA ASN A 28 18.82 17.80 -16.58
C ASN A 28 18.08 16.63 -15.90
N ALA A 29 18.84 15.58 -15.58
CA ALA A 29 18.28 14.35 -15.02
C ALA A 29 17.54 14.55 -13.68
N ASP A 30 17.98 15.49 -12.83
CA ASP A 30 17.29 15.78 -11.58
C ASP A 30 15.90 16.39 -11.82
N HIS A 31 15.80 17.36 -12.74
CA HIS A 31 14.54 17.97 -13.13
C HIS A 31 13.58 16.95 -13.75
N GLN A 32 14.09 16.16 -14.70
CA GLN A 32 13.30 15.10 -15.35
C GLN A 32 12.81 14.06 -14.35
N GLN A 33 13.62 13.66 -13.36
CA GLN A 33 13.19 12.72 -12.33
C GLN A 33 12.11 13.33 -11.42
N ARG A 34 12.24 14.60 -11.01
CA ARG A 34 11.25 15.28 -10.16
C ARG A 34 9.90 15.38 -10.86
N TYR A 35 9.88 15.84 -12.09
CA TYR A 35 8.64 16.00 -12.85
C TYR A 35 8.06 14.68 -13.36
N GLY A 36 8.90 13.69 -13.67
CA GLY A 36 8.41 12.35 -14.00
C GLY A 36 7.79 11.65 -12.80
N ASN A 37 8.34 11.85 -11.60
CA ASN A 37 7.68 11.40 -10.37
C ASN A 37 6.35 12.14 -10.17
N GLN A 38 6.32 13.47 -10.36
CA GLN A 38 5.10 14.26 -10.22
C GLN A 38 4.01 13.80 -11.18
N PHE A 39 4.34 13.57 -12.46
CA PHE A 39 3.45 12.98 -13.45
C PHE A 39 2.85 11.64 -12.98
N VAL A 40 3.69 10.73 -12.46
CA VAL A 40 3.22 9.43 -11.91
C VAL A 40 2.23 9.63 -10.76
N TRP A 41 2.52 10.53 -9.82
CA TRP A 41 1.67 10.77 -8.65
C TRP A 41 0.31 11.36 -9.03
N GLU A 42 0.29 12.33 -9.93
CA GLU A 42 -0.92 13.02 -10.35
C GLU A 42 -1.78 12.11 -11.22
N LEU A 43 -1.18 11.36 -12.15
CA LEU A 43 -1.92 10.42 -13.00
C LEU A 43 -2.54 9.29 -12.18
N ALA A 44 -1.81 8.74 -11.21
CA ALA A 44 -2.35 7.72 -10.33
C ALA A 44 -3.54 8.23 -9.50
N ARG A 45 -3.52 9.49 -9.05
CA ARG A 45 -4.61 10.08 -8.28
C ARG A 45 -5.83 10.37 -9.15
N HIS A 46 -5.58 10.99 -10.31
CA HIS A 46 -6.58 11.33 -11.30
C HIS A 46 -7.36 10.08 -11.75
N SER A 47 -6.68 9.03 -12.19
CA SER A 47 -7.33 7.78 -12.60
C SER A 47 -8.11 7.08 -11.48
N VAL A 48 -7.71 7.26 -10.22
CA VAL A 48 -8.49 6.76 -9.06
C VAL A 48 -9.72 7.63 -8.81
N GLY A 49 -9.61 8.95 -8.99
CA GLY A 49 -10.75 9.87 -8.95
C GLY A 49 -11.82 9.46 -9.97
N GLU A 50 -11.41 9.09 -11.18
CA GLU A 50 -12.33 8.67 -12.24
C GLU A 50 -13.03 7.38 -11.91
N GLU A 51 -12.28 6.36 -11.48
CA GLU A 51 -12.85 5.06 -11.14
C GLU A 51 -13.79 5.10 -9.92
N LEU A 52 -13.55 6.02 -8.98
CA LEU A 52 -14.35 6.12 -7.76
C LEU A 52 -15.51 7.12 -7.86
N VAL A 53 -15.40 8.12 -8.73
CA VAL A 53 -16.34 9.24 -8.79
C VAL A 53 -16.94 9.40 -10.18
N LEU A 54 -16.11 9.59 -11.21
CA LEU A 54 -16.58 9.93 -12.56
C LEU A 54 -17.34 8.77 -13.21
N TYR A 55 -16.73 7.58 -13.28
CA TYR A 55 -17.34 6.42 -13.93
C TYR A 55 -18.63 5.95 -13.26
N PRO A 56 -18.72 5.86 -11.92
CA PRO A 56 -19.99 5.57 -11.25
C PRO A 56 -21.07 6.65 -11.49
N ALA A 57 -20.66 7.91 -11.68
CA ALA A 57 -21.60 8.97 -12.04
C ALA A 57 -22.10 8.80 -13.47
N MET A 58 -21.22 8.50 -14.43
CA MET A 58 -21.60 8.19 -15.81
C MET A 58 -22.59 7.03 -15.87
N GLU A 59 -22.29 5.90 -15.20
CA GLU A 59 -23.19 4.75 -15.11
C GLU A 59 -24.57 5.11 -14.54
N ARG A 60 -24.60 5.94 -13.49
CA ARG A 60 -25.85 6.32 -12.82
C ARG A 60 -26.69 7.27 -13.66
N HIS A 61 -26.08 8.26 -14.30
CA HIS A 61 -26.78 9.37 -14.93
C HIS A 61 -26.99 9.17 -16.44
N LEU A 62 -26.14 8.40 -17.11
CA LEU A 62 -26.23 8.11 -18.55
C LEU A 62 -26.70 6.67 -18.85
N GLY A 63 -26.96 5.86 -17.81
CA GLY A 63 -27.52 4.52 -17.95
C GLY A 63 -26.62 3.56 -18.72
N ALA A 64 -27.20 2.80 -19.66
CA ALA A 64 -26.47 1.79 -20.43
C ALA A 64 -25.31 2.39 -21.25
N LYS A 65 -25.50 3.57 -21.83
CA LYS A 65 -24.45 4.29 -22.57
C LYS A 65 -23.32 4.73 -21.62
N GLY A 66 -23.66 5.25 -20.45
CA GLY A 66 -22.68 5.61 -19.42
C GLY A 66 -21.84 4.44 -18.94
N LYS A 67 -22.45 3.26 -18.83
CA LYS A 67 -21.72 2.03 -18.51
C LYS A 67 -20.77 1.60 -19.61
N GLU A 68 -21.19 1.71 -20.87
CA GLU A 68 -20.32 1.40 -22.02
C GLU A 68 -19.10 2.34 -22.08
N MET A 69 -19.32 3.64 -21.89
CA MET A 69 -18.25 4.66 -21.80
C MET A 69 -17.29 4.30 -20.66
N ALA A 70 -17.81 4.16 -19.43
CA ALA A 70 -17.00 3.79 -18.26
C ALA A 70 -16.22 2.47 -18.43
N ASP A 71 -16.78 1.47 -19.09
CA ASP A 71 -16.10 0.19 -19.35
C ASP A 71 -15.03 0.30 -20.46
N HIS A 72 -15.18 1.24 -21.39
CA HIS A 72 -14.16 1.60 -22.36
C HIS A 72 -12.97 2.30 -21.67
N ASP A 73 -13.26 3.33 -20.89
CA ASP A 73 -12.28 4.17 -20.20
C ASP A 73 -11.42 3.35 -19.22
N ARG A 74 -12.06 2.43 -18.47
CA ARG A 74 -11.34 1.48 -17.59
C ARG A 74 -10.32 0.62 -18.32
N LYS A 75 -10.58 0.26 -19.58
CA LYS A 75 -9.64 -0.55 -20.38
C LYS A 75 -8.44 0.29 -20.82
N GLU A 76 -8.68 1.52 -21.27
CA GLU A 76 -7.61 2.45 -21.63
C GLU A 76 -6.74 2.79 -20.41
N HIS A 77 -7.38 3.03 -19.26
CA HIS A 77 -6.70 3.16 -17.97
C HIS A 77 -5.83 1.97 -17.60
N HIS A 78 -6.32 0.75 -17.81
CA HIS A 78 -5.54 -0.44 -17.48
C HIS A 78 -4.24 -0.50 -18.29
N GLU A 79 -4.30 -0.19 -19.59
CA GLU A 79 -3.13 -0.13 -20.46
C GLU A 79 -2.11 0.94 -19.98
N VAL A 80 -2.60 2.14 -19.68
CA VAL A 80 -1.77 3.24 -19.17
C VAL A 80 -1.13 2.87 -17.81
N LYS A 81 -1.88 2.23 -16.90
CA LYS A 81 -1.40 1.79 -15.58
C LYS A 81 -0.28 0.75 -15.67
N GLU A 82 -0.37 -0.21 -16.59
CA GLU A 82 0.70 -1.20 -16.79
C GLU A 82 1.99 -0.54 -17.32
N MET A 83 1.87 0.45 -18.20
CA MET A 83 3.03 1.21 -18.67
C MET A 83 3.63 2.11 -17.57
N LEU A 84 2.78 2.76 -16.78
CA LEU A 84 3.16 3.58 -15.63
C LEU A 84 3.95 2.80 -14.59
N LYS A 85 3.53 1.56 -14.31
CA LYS A 85 4.22 0.66 -13.38
C LYS A 85 5.68 0.41 -13.78
N VAL A 86 5.95 0.28 -15.08
CA VAL A 86 7.31 0.17 -15.60
C VAL A 86 8.06 1.51 -15.44
N PHE A 87 7.44 2.61 -15.86
CA PHE A 87 8.06 3.94 -15.81
C PHE A 87 8.44 4.39 -14.39
N GLN A 88 7.61 4.06 -13.39
CA GLN A 88 7.88 4.37 -11.97
C GLN A 88 9.19 3.76 -11.46
N GLY A 89 9.63 2.65 -12.05
CA GLY A 89 10.90 1.99 -11.71
C GLY A 89 12.13 2.57 -12.42
N MET A 90 11.93 3.41 -13.43
CA MET A 90 13.01 3.95 -14.27
C MET A 90 13.66 5.18 -13.65
N ARG A 91 14.90 5.44 -14.04
CA ARG A 91 15.65 6.63 -13.67
C ARG A 91 15.70 7.58 -14.86
N ALA A 92 15.69 8.89 -14.59
CA ALA A 92 15.87 9.90 -15.63
C ALA A 92 17.21 9.82 -16.37
N THR A 93 18.18 9.08 -15.82
CA THR A 93 19.47 8.78 -16.48
C THR A 93 19.38 7.65 -17.51
N ASP A 94 18.28 6.90 -17.54
CA ASP A 94 18.09 5.80 -18.48
C ASP A 94 17.82 6.36 -19.88
N SER A 95 18.48 5.82 -20.90
CA SER A 95 18.41 6.37 -22.27
C SER A 95 17.00 6.36 -22.86
N ASN A 96 16.15 5.45 -22.40
CA ASN A 96 14.77 5.28 -22.85
C ASN A 96 13.74 5.93 -21.89
N TYR A 97 14.16 6.71 -20.89
CA TYR A 97 13.24 7.33 -19.92
C TYR A 97 12.19 8.22 -20.59
N VAL A 98 12.65 9.16 -21.41
CA VAL A 98 11.77 10.10 -22.13
C VAL A 98 10.91 9.37 -23.16
N ASP A 99 11.46 8.37 -23.85
CA ASP A 99 10.71 7.58 -24.83
C ASP A 99 9.59 6.77 -24.17
N LYS A 100 9.85 6.21 -22.97
CA LYS A 100 8.82 5.51 -22.21
C LYS A 100 7.72 6.46 -21.78
N LEU A 101 8.04 7.66 -21.31
CA LEU A 101 7.05 8.67 -20.95
C LEU A 101 6.19 9.08 -22.17
N LYS A 102 6.81 9.28 -23.34
CA LYS A 102 6.08 9.54 -24.60
C LYS A 102 5.15 8.39 -24.99
N SER A 103 5.58 7.14 -24.79
CA SER A 103 4.73 5.98 -25.06
C SER A 103 3.52 5.89 -24.13
N ILE A 104 3.62 6.43 -22.90
CA ILE A 104 2.48 6.57 -21.97
C ILE A 104 1.57 7.71 -22.41
N TRP A 105 2.16 8.86 -22.76
CA TRP A 105 1.43 10.05 -23.16
C TRP A 105 0.58 9.86 -24.42
N GLY A 106 1.02 9.02 -25.36
CA GLY A 106 0.28 8.72 -26.59
C GLY A 106 -1.18 8.31 -26.35
N PRO A 107 -1.43 7.13 -25.72
CA PRO A 107 -2.79 6.71 -25.40
C PRO A 107 -3.46 7.59 -24.33
N LEU A 108 -2.71 8.10 -23.33
CA LEU A 108 -3.30 8.97 -22.31
C LEU A 108 -3.88 10.27 -22.88
N SER A 109 -3.16 10.94 -23.77
CA SER A 109 -3.64 12.19 -24.39
C SER A 109 -4.85 11.96 -25.33
N LYS A 110 -4.94 10.78 -25.94
CA LYS A 110 -6.12 10.35 -26.70
C LYS A 110 -7.32 10.17 -25.76
N HIS A 111 -7.14 9.44 -24.67
CA HIS A 111 -8.14 9.20 -23.64
C HIS A 111 -8.66 10.53 -23.05
N ILE A 112 -7.76 11.41 -22.60
CA ILE A 112 -8.07 12.77 -22.11
C ILE A 112 -8.96 13.53 -23.10
N LYS A 113 -8.65 13.44 -24.39
CA LYS A 113 -9.42 14.14 -25.42
C LYS A 113 -10.82 13.55 -25.59
N GLU A 114 -10.94 12.23 -25.57
CA GLU A 114 -12.23 11.54 -25.65
C GLU A 114 -13.12 11.90 -24.45
N GLU A 115 -12.55 11.98 -23.26
CA GLU A 115 -13.26 12.42 -22.07
C GLU A 115 -13.68 13.90 -22.15
N GLU A 116 -12.76 14.80 -22.53
CA GLU A 116 -13.04 16.25 -22.64
C GLU A 116 -14.08 16.58 -23.72
N ASP A 117 -14.03 15.89 -24.87
CA ASP A 117 -14.91 16.16 -26.01
C ASP A 117 -16.25 15.40 -25.92
N GLY A 118 -16.30 14.28 -25.20
CA GLY A 118 -17.42 13.34 -25.20
C GLY A 118 -18.04 13.09 -23.83
N ASP A 119 -17.26 12.54 -22.91
CA ASP A 119 -17.78 11.96 -21.67
C ASP A 119 -18.18 13.02 -20.65
N LEU A 120 -17.31 14.02 -20.43
CA LEU A 120 -17.56 15.12 -19.50
C LEU A 120 -18.78 15.96 -19.94
N PRO A 121 -18.91 16.42 -21.21
CA PRO A 121 -20.10 17.16 -21.63
C PRO A 121 -21.39 16.34 -21.52
N ALA A 122 -21.33 15.03 -21.83
CA ALA A 122 -22.49 14.16 -21.72
C ALA A 122 -22.96 14.03 -20.27
N LEU A 123 -22.03 13.84 -19.32
CA LEU A 123 -22.35 13.77 -17.91
C LEU A 123 -22.87 15.12 -17.38
N GLU A 124 -22.17 16.22 -17.67
CA GLU A 124 -22.51 17.57 -17.19
C GLU A 124 -23.92 17.98 -17.63
N SER A 125 -24.29 17.70 -18.89
CA SER A 125 -25.65 17.91 -19.38
C SER A 125 -26.72 17.20 -18.56
N LYS A 126 -26.43 16.03 -17.95
CA LYS A 126 -27.36 15.32 -17.07
C LYS A 126 -27.34 15.76 -15.63
N LEU A 127 -26.24 16.35 -15.16
CA LEU A 127 -26.15 16.90 -13.81
C LEU A 127 -26.83 18.26 -13.71
N ASP A 128 -26.76 19.08 -14.76
CA ASP A 128 -27.45 20.37 -14.86
C ASP A 128 -28.97 20.21 -14.89
N GLU A 129 -29.48 19.12 -15.48
CA GLU A 129 -30.90 18.78 -15.48
C GLU A 129 -31.45 18.45 -14.07
N GLY A 130 -30.60 18.20 -13.06
CA GLY A 130 -31.07 17.85 -11.72
C GLY A 130 -30.08 18.09 -10.58
N GLN A 131 -30.09 19.29 -9.96
CA GLN A 131 -29.54 19.65 -8.62
C GLN A 131 -28.27 18.91 -8.12
N GLY A 132 -27.39 18.42 -9.00
CA GLY A 132 -26.40 17.37 -8.69
C GLY A 132 -24.95 17.85 -8.61
N ASP A 133 -24.68 19.09 -8.99
CA ASP A 133 -23.34 19.63 -9.25
C ASP A 133 -22.42 19.61 -8.00
N THR A 134 -22.95 19.90 -6.81
CA THR A 134 -22.14 20.06 -5.59
C THR A 134 -21.65 18.73 -4.99
N THR A 135 -22.40 17.63 -5.12
CA THR A 135 -22.06 16.36 -4.43
C THR A 135 -20.94 15.61 -5.15
N GLN A 136 -20.98 15.55 -6.47
CA GLN A 136 -19.97 14.83 -7.25
C GLN A 136 -18.64 15.58 -7.30
N GLN A 137 -18.69 16.91 -7.41
CA GLN A 137 -17.50 17.75 -7.27
C GLN A 137 -16.84 17.59 -5.89
N THR A 138 -17.62 17.60 -4.81
CA THR A 138 -17.06 17.42 -3.46
C THR A 138 -16.43 16.03 -3.31
N ALA A 139 -17.02 15.00 -3.92
CA ALA A 139 -16.44 13.67 -3.96
C ALA A 139 -15.13 13.65 -4.77
N TRP A 140 -15.11 14.26 -5.96
CA TRP A 140 -13.92 14.39 -6.81
C TRP A 140 -12.80 15.10 -6.06
N LEU A 141 -13.07 16.27 -5.48
CA LEU A 141 -12.09 17.05 -4.72
C LEU A 141 -11.58 16.28 -3.50
N ARG A 142 -12.38 15.40 -2.87
CA ARG A 142 -11.90 14.55 -1.77
C ARG A 142 -11.05 13.38 -2.25
N SER A 143 -11.33 12.81 -3.42
CA SER A 143 -10.47 11.79 -4.02
C SER A 143 -9.21 12.38 -4.65
N SER A 144 -9.27 13.63 -5.12
CA SER A 144 -8.18 14.34 -5.81
C SER A 144 -7.40 15.31 -4.91
N SER A 145 -7.84 15.57 -3.67
CA SER A 145 -7.24 16.61 -2.82
C SER A 145 -5.76 16.37 -2.56
N LYS A 146 -4.95 17.36 -2.97
CA LYS A 146 -3.60 17.61 -2.47
C LYS A 146 -3.65 17.69 -0.94
N SER A 147 -2.65 17.12 -0.26
CA SER A 147 -2.52 16.90 1.20
C SER A 147 -3.37 17.77 2.17
N PRO A 148 -3.77 17.24 3.34
CA PRO A 148 -4.82 17.81 4.23
C PRO A 148 -4.55 19.20 4.84
N ALA A 149 -3.43 19.84 4.54
CA ALA A 149 -3.02 21.09 5.19
C ALA A 149 -3.84 22.32 4.78
N ALA A 150 -4.61 22.27 3.68
CA ALA A 150 -5.32 23.43 3.13
C ALA A 150 -6.84 23.45 3.37
N SER A 151 -7.43 22.41 3.95
CA SER A 151 -8.90 22.23 4.00
C SER A 151 -9.56 22.76 5.27
N ALA A 152 -8.80 23.24 6.26
CA ALA A 152 -9.31 23.48 7.62
C ALA A 152 -10.19 24.73 7.80
N GLU A 153 -10.42 25.56 6.77
CA GLU A 153 -11.06 26.88 6.95
C GLU A 153 -12.48 27.05 6.38
N ARG A 154 -13.12 26.02 5.81
CA ARG A 154 -14.52 26.14 5.36
C ARG A 154 -15.48 25.31 6.21
N GLY A 155 -16.15 26.02 7.13
CA GLY A 155 -17.24 25.49 7.94
C GLY A 155 -18.50 25.22 7.13
N GLU A 156 -18.51 24.13 6.35
CA GLU A 156 -19.72 23.57 5.76
C GLU A 156 -20.23 22.39 6.59
N SER A 157 -21.43 22.55 7.15
CA SER A 157 -22.15 21.50 7.85
C SER A 157 -22.50 20.39 6.85
N THR A 158 -21.84 19.24 7.00
CA THR A 158 -22.11 18.05 6.19
C THR A 158 -23.53 17.58 6.46
N ARG A 159 -24.44 17.62 5.48
CA ARG A 159 -25.79 17.06 5.65
C ARG A 159 -25.69 15.54 5.71
N TYR A 160 -25.96 14.99 6.89
CA TYR A 160 -26.06 13.55 7.10
C TYR A 160 -27.47 13.07 6.74
N THR A 161 -27.57 12.12 5.81
CA THR A 161 -28.79 11.34 5.64
C THR A 161 -28.84 10.30 6.75
N GLN A 162 -29.80 10.42 7.66
CA GLN A 162 -30.04 9.38 8.68
C GLN A 162 -30.56 8.13 7.99
N VAL A 163 -29.76 7.06 8.02
CA VAL A 163 -30.12 5.73 7.52
C VAL A 163 -30.26 4.77 8.70
N THR A 164 -31.08 3.74 8.54
CA THR A 164 -31.20 2.71 9.57
C THR A 164 -29.87 1.96 9.74
N PRO A 165 -29.56 1.44 10.93
CA PRO A 165 -28.33 0.66 11.15
C PRO A 165 -28.16 -0.51 10.17
N ALA A 166 -29.27 -1.15 9.77
CA ALA A 166 -29.27 -2.24 8.80
C ALA A 166 -28.87 -1.77 7.39
N THR A 167 -29.47 -0.67 6.92
CA THR A 167 -29.14 -0.06 5.62
C THR A 167 -27.70 0.44 5.59
N GLN A 168 -27.24 1.06 6.68
CA GLN A 168 -25.85 1.47 6.83
C GLN A 168 -24.89 0.28 6.70
N HIS A 169 -25.21 -0.84 7.37
CA HIS A 169 -24.37 -2.03 7.34
C HIS A 169 -24.30 -2.65 5.94
N ASP A 170 -25.42 -2.71 5.21
CA ASP A 170 -25.48 -3.23 3.84
C ASP A 170 -24.68 -2.37 2.85
N ILE A 171 -24.83 -1.04 2.93
CA ILE A 171 -24.07 -0.09 2.10
C ILE A 171 -22.57 -0.25 2.35
N LEU A 172 -22.14 -0.28 3.62
CA LEU A 172 -20.73 -0.45 3.97
C LEU A 172 -20.19 -1.80 3.52
N SER A 173 -20.99 -2.86 3.57
CA SER A 173 -20.59 -4.21 3.14
C SER A 173 -20.41 -4.28 1.62
N LYS A 174 -21.35 -3.74 0.85
CA LYS A 174 -21.24 -3.62 -0.62
C LYS A 174 -20.03 -2.79 -1.04
N GLN A 175 -19.76 -1.69 -0.34
CA GLN A 175 -18.58 -0.87 -0.59
C GLN A 175 -17.27 -1.62 -0.29
N ARG A 176 -17.21 -2.45 0.76
CA ARG A 176 -16.01 -3.23 1.10
C ARG A 176 -15.63 -4.26 0.05
N LEU A 177 -16.62 -4.84 -0.64
CA LEU A 177 -16.37 -5.80 -1.73
C LEU A 177 -15.70 -5.16 -2.94
N ASN A 178 -15.98 -3.87 -3.19
CA ASN A 178 -15.46 -3.13 -4.35
C ASN A 178 -14.18 -2.36 -4.04
N ARG A 179 -13.71 -2.35 -2.79
CA ARG A 179 -12.44 -1.68 -2.46
C ARG A 179 -11.30 -2.55 -2.99
N PRO A 180 -10.38 -1.99 -3.80
CA PRO A 180 -9.15 -2.69 -4.11
C PRO A 180 -8.47 -3.05 -2.78
N ILE A 181 -7.91 -4.26 -2.71
CA ILE A 181 -7.20 -4.75 -1.53
C ILE A 181 -5.93 -3.92 -1.39
N ALA A 182 -6.05 -2.76 -0.75
CA ALA A 182 -4.93 -1.91 -0.40
C ALA A 182 -4.41 -2.36 0.98
N PRO A 183 -3.11 -2.64 1.12
CA PRO A 183 -2.08 -2.69 0.08
C PRO A 183 -2.00 -4.07 -0.59
N HIS A 184 -1.95 -4.12 -1.93
CA HIS A 184 -1.60 -5.35 -2.63
C HIS A 184 -0.13 -5.67 -2.36
N LEU A 185 0.23 -6.94 -2.19
CA LEU A 185 1.57 -7.33 -1.72
C LEU A 185 2.73 -6.73 -2.56
N GLY A 186 2.49 -6.53 -3.87
CA GLY A 186 3.45 -5.90 -4.79
C GLY A 186 3.65 -4.38 -4.62
N ALA A 187 2.85 -3.70 -3.80
CA ALA A 187 3.04 -2.28 -3.49
C ALA A 187 4.19 -2.06 -2.49
N TYR A 188 4.59 -3.10 -1.76
CA TYR A 188 5.73 -3.04 -0.85
C TYR A 188 7.02 -3.27 -1.61
N LYS A 189 7.95 -2.32 -1.52
CA LYS A 189 9.33 -2.52 -1.97
C LYS A 189 10.00 -3.50 -1.01
N ILE A 190 10.33 -4.71 -1.48
CA ILE A 190 10.99 -5.74 -0.66
C ILE A 190 12.31 -5.21 -0.05
N GLU A 191 12.99 -4.33 -0.79
CA GLU A 191 14.20 -3.62 -0.37
C GLU A 191 14.00 -2.71 0.85
N GLN A 192 12.77 -2.22 1.09
CA GLN A 192 12.43 -1.36 2.23
C GLN A 192 11.86 -2.17 3.37
N THR A 193 12.73 -2.77 4.20
CA THR A 193 12.40 -3.33 5.53
C THR A 193 11.21 -4.30 5.59
N PHE A 194 10.70 -4.76 4.44
CA PHE A 194 9.49 -5.57 4.33
C PHE A 194 9.68 -6.93 4.99
N LEU A 195 10.81 -7.58 4.73
CA LEU A 195 11.33 -8.74 5.47
C LEU A 195 12.31 -8.32 6.58
N GLY A 196 12.18 -7.09 7.08
CA GLY A 196 12.99 -6.58 8.19
C GLY A 196 12.49 -7.07 9.54
N SER A 197 12.94 -6.42 10.60
CA SER A 197 12.66 -6.82 11.98
C SER A 197 11.17 -6.98 12.32
N SER A 198 10.30 -6.21 11.66
CA SER A 198 8.84 -6.26 11.88
C SER A 198 8.17 -7.57 11.41
N ALA A 199 8.51 -8.07 10.21
CA ALA A 199 7.94 -9.32 9.70
C ALA A 199 8.47 -10.51 10.50
N TRP A 200 9.78 -10.53 10.76
CA TRP A 200 10.42 -11.58 11.54
C TRP A 200 9.92 -11.64 12.98
N MET A 201 9.64 -10.51 13.63
CA MET A 201 9.01 -10.44 14.96
C MET A 201 7.69 -11.22 14.99
N ARG A 202 6.87 -11.09 13.94
CA ARG A 202 5.60 -11.81 13.82
C ARG A 202 5.80 -13.30 13.51
N ILE A 203 6.62 -13.61 12.51
CA ILE A 203 6.87 -15.01 12.11
C ILE A 203 7.45 -15.79 13.29
N THR A 204 8.52 -15.29 13.92
CA THR A 204 9.16 -15.95 15.07
C THR A 204 8.24 -15.98 16.28
N GLY A 205 7.43 -14.94 16.50
CA GLY A 205 6.43 -14.90 17.58
C GLY A 205 5.35 -15.97 17.41
N CYS A 206 4.75 -16.08 16.22
CA CYS A 206 3.75 -17.11 15.91
C CYS A 206 4.35 -18.52 15.99
N THR A 207 5.54 -18.73 15.44
CA THR A 207 6.23 -20.02 15.48
C THR A 207 6.55 -20.45 16.91
N LEU A 208 7.14 -19.55 17.72
CA LEU A 208 7.48 -19.85 19.11
C LEU A 208 6.24 -20.12 19.95
N THR A 209 5.20 -19.28 19.79
CA THR A 209 3.92 -19.44 20.50
C THR A 209 3.27 -20.77 20.13
N GLY A 210 3.17 -21.08 18.84
CA GLY A 210 2.60 -22.35 18.36
C GLY A 210 3.37 -23.56 18.90
N ALA A 211 4.70 -23.53 18.85
CA ALA A 211 5.55 -24.60 19.39
C ALA A 211 5.34 -24.78 20.90
N ILE A 212 5.26 -23.68 21.65
CA ILE A 212 4.98 -23.68 23.10
C ILE A 212 3.62 -24.31 23.40
N TYR A 213 2.56 -23.94 22.69
CA TYR A 213 1.22 -24.52 22.90
C TYR A 213 1.19 -26.00 22.57
N VAL A 214 1.76 -26.42 21.45
CA VAL A 214 1.84 -27.85 21.08
C VAL A 214 2.63 -28.62 22.14
N PHE A 215 3.75 -28.08 22.61
CA PHE A 215 4.56 -28.69 23.65
C PHE A 215 3.78 -28.86 24.95
N PHE A 216 3.19 -27.79 25.49
CA PHE A 216 2.47 -27.85 26.77
C PHE A 216 1.18 -28.67 26.68
N ALA A 217 0.46 -28.62 25.56
CA ALA A 217 -0.69 -29.49 25.33
C ALA A 217 -0.27 -30.96 25.30
N SER A 218 0.81 -31.29 24.58
CA SER A 218 1.37 -32.66 24.55
C SER A 218 1.83 -33.10 25.94
N TYR A 219 2.48 -32.20 26.69
CA TYR A 219 2.92 -32.43 28.07
C TYR A 219 1.76 -32.75 29.01
N LEU A 220 0.64 -32.06 28.85
CA LEU A 220 -0.56 -32.29 29.66
C LEU A 220 -1.31 -33.56 29.25
N VAL A 221 -1.43 -33.82 27.95
CA VAL A 221 -2.33 -34.85 27.41
C VAL A 221 -1.66 -36.24 27.31
N ALA A 222 -0.37 -36.31 26.99
CA ALA A 222 0.32 -37.58 26.78
C ALA A 222 0.23 -38.57 27.97
N PRO A 223 0.35 -38.13 29.24
CA PRO A 223 0.19 -39.03 30.39
C PRO A 223 -1.20 -39.68 30.47
N VAL A 224 -2.26 -39.02 29.99
CA VAL A 224 -3.63 -39.56 29.99
C VAL A 224 -3.74 -40.82 29.11
N PHE A 225 -2.93 -40.89 28.06
CA PHE A 225 -2.89 -42.01 27.13
C PHE A 225 -1.77 -43.01 27.43
N GLY A 226 -1.12 -42.90 28.59
CA GLY A 226 0.03 -43.75 28.94
C GLY A 226 1.29 -43.50 28.11
N VAL A 227 1.34 -42.39 27.37
CA VAL A 227 2.53 -41.99 26.60
C VAL A 227 3.51 -41.29 27.55
N GLY A 228 4.73 -41.83 27.67
CA GLY A 228 5.77 -41.36 28.58
C GLY A 228 6.44 -40.04 28.15
N PHE A 229 5.67 -38.98 27.91
CA PHE A 229 6.17 -37.65 27.57
C PHE A 229 6.27 -36.80 28.85
N ASN A 230 7.46 -36.79 29.46
CA ASN A 230 7.77 -36.09 30.70
C ASN A 230 9.19 -35.49 30.65
N SER A 231 9.54 -34.67 31.65
CA SER A 231 10.85 -33.98 31.68
C SER A 231 12.04 -34.93 31.58
N SER A 232 12.00 -36.10 32.23
CA SER A 232 13.08 -37.09 32.14
C SER A 232 13.24 -37.66 30.73
N ALA A 233 12.14 -38.00 30.07
CA ALA A 233 12.15 -38.52 28.70
C ALA A 233 12.68 -37.48 27.71
N LEU A 234 12.32 -36.21 27.89
CA LEU A 234 12.80 -35.10 27.07
C LEU A 234 14.31 -34.88 27.21
N VAL A 235 14.82 -34.87 28.44
CA VAL A 235 16.26 -34.73 28.70
C VAL A 235 17.03 -35.91 28.11
N ALA A 236 16.54 -37.14 28.29
CA ALA A 236 17.16 -38.33 27.72
C ALA A 236 17.16 -38.30 26.18
N ALA A 237 16.04 -37.96 25.55
CA ALA A 237 15.93 -37.83 24.11
C ALA A 237 16.87 -36.75 23.54
N PHE A 238 16.96 -35.60 24.22
CA PHE A 238 17.87 -34.53 23.82
C PHE A 238 19.35 -34.94 23.97
N ALA A 239 19.68 -35.69 25.03
CA ALA A 239 21.04 -36.18 25.28
C ALA A 239 21.54 -37.17 24.20
N LEU A 240 20.62 -37.89 23.53
CA LEU A 240 20.95 -38.81 22.44
C LEU A 240 21.26 -38.12 21.11
N LEU A 241 20.97 -36.82 20.98
CA LEU A 241 21.23 -36.06 19.76
C LEU A 241 22.73 -35.77 19.60
N SER A 242 23.19 -35.66 18.35
CA SER A 242 24.55 -35.21 18.06
C SER A 242 24.78 -33.79 18.60
N PRO A 243 26.03 -33.39 18.92
CA PRO A 243 26.32 -32.03 19.38
C PRO A 243 25.81 -30.95 18.42
N ALA A 244 25.85 -31.21 17.11
CA ALA A 244 25.32 -30.31 16.09
C ALA A 244 23.79 -30.18 16.20
N ALA A 245 23.06 -31.28 16.37
CA ALA A 245 21.60 -31.26 16.53
C ALA A 245 21.18 -30.58 17.85
N GLN A 246 21.90 -30.84 18.95
CA GLN A 246 21.69 -30.14 20.22
C GLN A 246 21.90 -28.63 20.06
N GLY A 247 22.99 -28.23 19.41
CA GLY A 247 23.29 -26.82 19.12
C GLY A 247 22.21 -26.17 18.25
N ALA A 248 21.76 -26.85 17.19
CA ALA A 248 20.73 -26.35 16.30
C ALA A 248 19.39 -26.12 17.02
N ILE A 249 18.96 -27.06 17.87
CA ILE A 249 17.74 -26.90 18.68
C ILE A 249 17.88 -25.73 19.64
N LYS A 250 18.99 -25.65 20.38
CA LYS A 250 19.23 -24.55 21.33
C LYS A 250 19.23 -23.19 20.62
N LEU A 251 19.90 -23.06 19.48
CA LEU A 251 19.91 -21.83 18.68
C LEU A 251 18.52 -21.49 18.14
N SER A 252 17.75 -22.48 17.69
CA SER A 252 16.38 -22.29 17.17
C SER A 252 15.42 -21.77 18.25
N LEU A 253 15.65 -22.10 19.52
CA LEU A 253 14.90 -21.57 20.65
C LEU A 253 15.46 -20.23 21.15
N ALA A 254 16.79 -20.09 21.21
CA ALA A 254 17.44 -18.88 21.73
C ALA A 254 17.32 -17.69 20.79
N PHE A 255 17.44 -17.88 19.47
CA PHE A 255 17.41 -16.79 18.50
C PHE A 255 16.09 -16.01 18.49
N PRO A 256 14.90 -16.65 18.42
CA PRO A 256 13.63 -15.93 18.55
C PRO A 256 13.56 -15.09 19.83
N PHE A 257 14.00 -15.64 20.97
CA PHE A 257 13.98 -14.92 22.23
C PHE A 257 14.87 -13.67 22.20
N THR A 258 16.13 -13.81 21.80
CA THR A 258 17.07 -12.67 21.74
C THR A 258 16.66 -11.65 20.70
N PHE A 259 16.15 -12.11 19.56
CA PHE A 259 15.60 -11.27 18.50
C PHE A 259 14.43 -10.41 19.00
N HIS A 260 13.49 -11.03 19.72
CA HIS A 260 12.37 -10.31 20.32
C HIS A 260 12.84 -9.27 21.33
N PHE A 261 13.79 -9.62 22.19
CA PHE A 261 14.35 -8.73 23.20
C PHE A 261 14.99 -7.48 22.57
N PHE A 262 15.95 -7.64 21.66
CA PHE A 262 16.65 -6.49 21.04
C PHE A 262 15.74 -5.69 20.11
N ASN A 263 14.85 -6.35 19.37
CA ASN A 263 13.88 -5.63 18.55
C ASN A 263 12.88 -4.85 19.42
N GLY A 264 12.51 -5.36 20.59
CA GLY A 264 11.71 -4.66 21.59
C GLY A 264 12.39 -3.38 22.09
N ILE A 265 13.69 -3.44 22.38
CA ILE A 265 14.48 -2.24 22.73
C ILE A 265 14.43 -1.21 21.60
N LYS A 266 14.68 -1.63 20.34
CA LYS A 266 14.56 -0.73 19.18
C LYS A 266 13.16 -0.11 19.09
N GLN A 267 12.11 -0.89 19.35
CA GLN A 267 10.74 -0.42 19.31
C GLN A 267 10.46 0.65 20.37
N LEU A 268 10.98 0.50 21.60
CA LEU A 268 10.84 1.53 22.64
C LEU A 268 11.44 2.89 22.22
N PHE A 269 12.53 2.90 21.45
CA PHE A 269 13.06 4.15 20.87
C PHE A 269 12.09 4.77 19.85
N TYR A 270 11.44 3.93 19.03
CA TYR A 270 10.48 4.39 18.03
C TYR A 270 9.21 4.92 18.68
N ASP A 271 8.72 4.26 19.73
CA ASP A 271 7.57 4.70 20.51
C ASP A 271 7.85 6.05 21.20
N ALA A 272 9.11 6.32 21.55
CA ALA A 272 9.57 7.60 22.06
C ALA A 272 9.80 8.68 20.96
N GLY A 273 9.39 8.43 19.71
CA GLY A 273 9.53 9.38 18.60
C GLY A 273 10.96 9.48 18.03
N LYS A 274 11.88 8.58 18.40
CA LYS A 274 13.31 8.66 18.02
C LYS A 274 13.67 7.61 16.98
N GLY A 275 14.63 7.92 16.11
CA GLY A 275 15.25 6.91 15.23
C GLY A 275 14.61 6.68 13.85
N PHE A 276 13.66 7.54 13.44
CA PHE A 276 12.97 7.45 12.14
C PHE A 276 13.79 7.89 10.92
N GLY A 277 15.00 8.43 11.11
CA GLY A 277 15.89 8.77 10.00
C GLY A 277 16.31 7.51 9.24
N LYS A 278 16.24 7.53 7.90
CA LYS A 278 16.51 6.35 7.04
C LYS A 278 17.83 5.63 7.38
N ARG A 279 18.93 6.37 7.56
CA ARG A 279 20.24 5.79 7.93
C ARG A 279 20.22 5.16 9.33
N THR A 280 19.55 5.79 10.28
CA THR A 280 19.41 5.29 11.66
C THR A 280 18.60 4.01 11.69
N MET A 281 17.49 3.96 10.94
CA MET A 281 16.65 2.78 10.81
C MET A 281 17.43 1.58 10.24
N MET A 282 18.21 1.79 9.18
CA MET A 282 19.06 0.74 8.59
C MET A 282 20.13 0.23 9.58
N ARG A 283 20.78 1.14 10.33
CA ARG A 283 21.77 0.74 11.34
C ARG A 283 21.13 0.00 12.52
N ALA A 284 19.96 0.43 12.95
CA ALA A 284 19.21 -0.22 14.02
C ALA A 284 18.77 -1.64 13.62
N GLU A 285 18.32 -1.85 12.38
CA GLU A 285 18.04 -3.18 11.82
C GLU A 285 19.29 -4.08 11.91
N ILE A 286 20.42 -3.64 11.36
CA ILE A 286 21.68 -4.41 11.42
C ILE A 286 22.07 -4.72 12.88
N GLY A 287 21.94 -3.73 13.76
CA GLY A 287 22.24 -3.87 15.19
C GLY A 287 21.38 -4.94 15.86
N VAL A 288 20.07 -4.96 15.59
CA VAL A 288 19.15 -5.99 16.10
C VAL A 288 19.59 -7.38 15.62
N TRP A 289 19.83 -7.57 14.33
CA TRP A 289 20.27 -8.87 13.80
C TRP A 289 21.59 -9.34 14.41
N ALA A 290 22.61 -8.50 14.41
CA ALA A 290 23.94 -8.84 14.92
C ALA A 290 23.89 -9.18 16.43
N SER A 291 23.26 -8.33 17.24
CA SER A 291 23.13 -8.57 18.68
C SER A 291 22.34 -9.83 19.00
N SER A 292 21.27 -10.10 18.25
CA SER A 292 20.45 -11.30 18.42
C SER A 292 21.20 -12.58 18.12
N ILE A 293 21.98 -12.60 17.03
CA ILE A 293 22.82 -13.75 16.66
C ILE A 293 23.86 -13.99 17.75
N VAL A 294 24.63 -12.96 18.12
CA VAL A 294 25.68 -13.07 19.15
C VAL A 294 25.09 -13.58 20.47
N ALA A 295 24.03 -12.93 20.96
CA ALA A 295 23.39 -13.34 22.21
C ALA A 295 22.78 -14.74 22.13
N SER A 296 22.24 -15.15 20.99
CA SER A 296 21.68 -16.50 20.83
C SER A 296 22.76 -17.58 20.93
N ILE A 297 23.97 -17.32 20.40
CA ILE A 297 25.13 -18.20 20.53
C ILE A 297 25.58 -18.27 21.99
N LEU A 298 25.70 -17.13 22.66
CA LEU A 298 26.09 -17.09 24.08
C LEU A 298 25.10 -17.88 24.95
N ILE A 299 23.79 -17.69 24.76
CA ILE A 299 22.75 -18.42 25.50
C ILE A 299 22.76 -19.92 25.15
N ALA A 300 22.90 -20.28 23.88
CA ALA A 300 22.84 -21.68 23.45
C ALA A 300 24.03 -22.50 23.96
N PHE A 301 25.21 -21.89 24.10
CA PHE A 301 26.44 -22.59 24.46
C PHE A 301 27.00 -22.23 25.85
N GLY A 302 26.39 -21.29 26.55
CA GLY A 302 26.80 -20.88 27.90
C GLY A 302 28.16 -20.18 27.92
N LEU A 303 28.46 -19.40 26.88
CA LEU A 303 29.70 -18.63 26.72
C LEU A 303 29.60 -17.24 27.34
#